data_AF-A0A932HES7-F1
#
_entry.id   AF-A0A932HES7-F1
#
_cell.length_a   1.000
_cell.length_b   1.000
_cell.length_c   1.000
_cell.angle_alpha   90.00
_cell.angle_beta   90.00
_cell.angle_gamma   90.00
#
_symmetry.space_group_name_H-M   'P 1'
#
loop_
_entity.id
_entity.type
_entity.pdbx_description
1 polymer ?
#
loop_
_entity_poly.entity_id
_entity_poly.type
_entity_poly.pdbx_seq_one_letter_code
_entity_poly.pdbx_strand_id
1 'polypeptide(L)'
;MAKILAITNQKGGVGKTTTGVNLAASLATACQRVLLVDLDPQGNATMGSGVDKRALSTTVYQVLLGAKAAADVRTHAAEGGYHLIPANRELAGAEVEMVELDRREMRLKEALAAIEGDYDYVLIDCPPALNLLTVNGLTAAHAVMIPMQCEYYALEGLSDLVQTIKRVRVHLNPALQIEGLLRTMYDPRNTLAQQVSAQLLAHFGDKVYRTVIPRNVRLAEAPSYG
;
A
#
# COMPACT_ATOMS: atom_id res chain seq x y z
N MET A 1 7.67 3.47 -18.19
CA MET A 1 6.69 2.51 -17.66
C MET A 1 6.83 2.57 -16.15
N ALA A 2 5.75 2.86 -15.42
CA ALA A 2 5.83 3.08 -13.98
C ALA A 2 6.22 1.82 -13.20
N LYS A 3 6.94 1.99 -12.09
CA LYS A 3 7.09 0.93 -11.08
C LYS A 3 5.90 0.96 -10.13
N ILE A 4 5.04 -0.06 -10.20
CA ILE A 4 3.87 -0.20 -9.33
C ILE A 4 4.24 -1.05 -8.11
N LEU A 5 4.11 -0.49 -6.91
CA LEU A 5 4.49 -1.11 -5.64
C LEU A 5 3.28 -1.20 -4.70
N ALA A 6 2.88 -2.42 -4.34
CA ALA A 6 1.92 -2.64 -3.27
C ALA A 6 2.60 -2.56 -1.92
N ILE A 7 2.04 -1.79 -0.99
CA ILE A 7 2.49 -1.66 0.39
C ILE A 7 1.48 -2.40 1.25
N THR A 8 1.84 -3.59 1.71
CA THR A 8 0.86 -4.50 2.33
C THR A 8 1.43 -5.31 3.48
N ASN A 9 0.53 -5.65 4.40
CA ASN A 9 0.73 -6.50 5.56
C ASN A 9 -0.66 -6.73 6.20
N GLN A 10 -0.95 -7.98 6.54
CA GLN A 10 -2.21 -8.35 7.20
C GLN A 10 -2.35 -7.76 8.61
N LYS A 11 -1.25 -7.40 9.27
CA LYS A 11 -1.31 -6.80 10.59
C LYS A 11 -1.64 -5.31 10.50
N GLY A 12 -2.63 -4.86 11.28
CA GLY A 12 -2.93 -3.45 11.50
C GLY A 12 -1.81 -2.72 12.25
N GLY A 13 -1.67 -1.41 12.04
CA GLY A 13 -0.73 -0.58 12.81
C GLY A 13 0.76 -0.78 12.52
N VAL A 14 1.15 -1.57 11.52
CA VAL A 14 2.57 -1.81 11.19
C VAL A 14 3.22 -0.72 10.33
N GLY A 15 2.53 0.40 10.08
CA GLY A 15 3.08 1.54 9.33
C GLY A 15 2.97 1.42 7.80
N LYS A 16 1.97 0.70 7.26
CA LYS A 16 1.69 0.64 5.81
C LYS A 16 1.43 2.02 5.22
N THR A 17 0.36 2.67 5.68
CA THR A 17 -0.03 4.02 5.27
C THR A 17 1.08 5.03 5.51
N THR A 18 1.70 5.01 6.69
CA THR A 18 2.84 5.89 7.00
C THR A 18 3.97 5.72 5.99
N THR A 19 4.30 4.48 5.63
CA THR A 19 5.30 4.19 4.60
C THR A 19 4.85 4.71 3.24
N GLY A 20 3.61 4.45 2.83
CA GLY A 20 3.08 4.87 1.52
C GLY A 20 3.09 6.38 1.32
N VAL A 21 2.53 7.12 2.27
CA VAL A 21 2.48 8.59 2.24
C VAL A 21 3.88 9.21 2.24
N ASN A 22 4.74 8.79 3.17
CA ASN A 22 6.08 9.38 3.30
C ASN A 22 7.00 8.99 2.14
N LEU A 23 6.87 7.76 1.62
CA LEU A 23 7.60 7.33 0.43
C LEU A 23 7.14 8.11 -0.80
N ALA A 24 5.82 8.35 -0.95
CA ALA A 24 5.29 9.16 -2.04
C ALA A 24 5.86 10.58 -2.01
N ALA A 25 5.77 11.26 -0.86
CA ALA A 25 6.32 12.60 -0.68
C ALA A 25 7.84 12.65 -0.90
N SER A 26 8.58 11.64 -0.42
CA SER A 26 10.04 11.57 -0.60
C SER A 26 10.43 11.38 -2.06
N LEU A 27 9.71 10.53 -2.81
CA LEU A 27 9.92 10.33 -4.24
C LEU A 27 9.54 11.58 -5.05
N ALA A 28 8.43 12.24 -4.71
CA ALA A 28 8.03 13.51 -5.32
C ALA A 28 9.09 14.61 -5.09
N THR A 29 9.62 14.72 -3.87
CA THR A 29 10.73 15.64 -3.53
C THR A 29 11.99 15.32 -4.35
N ALA A 30 12.22 14.05 -4.67
CA ALA A 30 13.27 13.59 -5.58
C ALA A 30 12.90 13.73 -7.08
N CYS A 31 11.95 14.61 -7.41
CA CYS A 31 11.48 14.93 -8.76
C CYS A 31 10.93 13.73 -9.55
N GLN A 32 10.42 12.71 -8.85
CA GLN A 32 9.71 11.59 -9.49
C GLN A 32 8.23 11.93 -9.64
N ARG A 33 7.61 11.48 -10.73
CA ARG A 33 6.16 11.56 -10.90
C ARG A 33 5.52 10.41 -10.15
N VAL A 34 4.76 10.71 -9.09
CA VAL A 34 4.21 9.70 -8.18
C VAL A 34 2.69 9.73 -8.16
N LEU A 35 2.09 8.54 -8.19
CA LEU A 35 0.69 8.29 -7.86
C LEU A 35 0.62 7.45 -6.59
N LEU A 36 -0.12 7.91 -5.58
CA LEU A 36 -0.53 7.10 -4.44
C LEU A 36 -1.99 6.66 -4.64
N VAL A 37 -2.27 5.38 -4.44
CA VAL A 37 -3.63 4.83 -4.45
C VAL A 37 -3.93 4.38 -3.02
N ASP A 38 -4.91 5.03 -2.40
CA ASP A 38 -5.46 4.57 -1.14
C ASP A 38 -6.47 3.46 -1.43
N LEU A 39 -6.21 2.24 -0.96
CA LEU A 39 -7.08 1.08 -1.16
C LEU A 39 -7.67 0.58 0.17
N ASP A 40 -7.50 1.34 1.25
CA ASP A 40 -8.06 1.04 2.56
C ASP A 40 -9.36 1.84 2.78
N PRO A 41 -10.49 1.18 3.10
CA PRO A 41 -11.73 1.89 3.42
C PRO A 41 -11.62 2.87 4.60
N GLN A 42 -10.59 2.74 5.44
CA GLN A 42 -10.30 3.73 6.46
C GLN A 42 -9.87 5.08 5.88
N GLY A 43 -9.35 5.14 4.64
CA GLY A 43 -8.97 6.39 3.98
C GLY A 43 -7.84 7.14 4.70
N ASN A 44 -6.92 6.40 5.32
CA ASN A 44 -5.86 7.00 6.14
C ASN A 44 -4.77 7.62 5.26
N ALA A 45 -4.44 7.02 4.12
CA ALA A 45 -3.49 7.63 3.18
C ALA A 45 -4.07 8.90 2.59
N THR A 46 -5.37 8.91 2.31
CA THR A 46 -6.10 10.08 1.82
C THR A 46 -6.01 11.26 2.79
N MET A 47 -6.36 11.03 4.06
CA MET A 47 -6.25 12.06 5.10
C MET A 47 -4.80 12.49 5.33
N GLY A 48 -3.86 11.54 5.40
CA GLY A 48 -2.43 11.82 5.54
C GLY A 48 -1.78 12.42 4.29
N SER A 49 -2.53 12.62 3.20
CA SER A 49 -2.11 13.38 2.02
C SER A 49 -2.69 14.81 2.03
N GLY A 50 -3.31 15.23 3.14
CA GLY A 50 -3.98 16.53 3.27
C GLY A 50 -5.35 16.62 2.58
N VAL A 51 -5.94 15.49 2.16
CA VAL A 51 -7.25 15.46 1.47
C VAL A 51 -8.35 15.00 2.43
N ASP A 52 -9.38 15.84 2.63
CA ASP A 52 -10.54 15.46 3.46
C ASP A 52 -11.42 14.44 2.73
N LYS A 53 -11.32 13.18 3.15
CA LYS A 53 -12.11 12.06 2.60
C LYS A 53 -13.63 12.22 2.75
N ARG A 54 -14.10 13.08 3.65
CA ARG A 54 -15.54 13.33 3.88
C ARG A 54 -16.15 14.24 2.83
N ALA A 55 -15.33 15.07 2.19
CA ALA A 55 -15.74 15.98 1.12
C ALA A 55 -15.72 15.31 -0.27
N LEU A 56 -15.22 14.08 -0.38
CA LEU A 56 -15.07 13.38 -1.64
C LEU A 56 -16.37 12.68 -2.06
N SER A 57 -16.86 13.03 -3.25
CA SER A 57 -17.97 12.35 -3.92
C SER A 57 -17.50 11.21 -4.85
N THR A 58 -16.21 11.12 -5.13
CA THR A 58 -15.61 10.09 -5.99
C THR A 58 -14.28 9.63 -5.43
N THR A 59 -14.10 8.32 -5.36
CA THR A 59 -12.92 7.66 -4.81
C THR A 59 -12.57 6.42 -5.62
N VAL A 60 -11.54 5.68 -5.21
CA VAL A 60 -11.17 4.38 -5.79
C VAL A 60 -12.35 3.41 -5.84
N TYR A 61 -13.37 3.56 -4.98
CA TYR A 61 -14.59 2.76 -5.01
C TYR A 61 -15.28 2.83 -6.39
N GLN A 62 -15.56 4.02 -6.92
CA GLN A 62 -16.18 4.17 -8.25
C GLN A 62 -15.27 3.65 -9.37
N VAL A 63 -13.95 3.73 -9.19
CA VAL A 63 -12.97 3.17 -10.14
C VAL A 63 -13.07 1.65 -10.18
N LEU A 64 -13.10 0.98 -9.04
CA LEU A 64 -13.20 -0.48 -8.95
C LEU A 64 -14.52 -1.01 -9.52
N LEU A 65 -15.62 -0.28 -9.31
CA LEU A 65 -16.92 -0.62 -9.91
C LEU A 65 -17.00 -0.26 -11.40
N GLY A 66 -16.01 0.45 -11.95
CA GLY A 66 -16.00 0.87 -13.36
C GLY A 66 -16.98 2.01 -13.68
N ALA A 67 -17.48 2.69 -12.65
CA ALA A 67 -18.38 3.83 -12.79
C ALA A 67 -17.64 5.12 -13.18
N LYS A 68 -16.33 5.21 -12.89
CA LYS A 68 -15.46 6.33 -13.28
C LYS A 68 -14.07 5.85 -13.69
N ALA A 69 -13.41 6.60 -14.58
CA ALA A 69 -12.01 6.35 -14.91
C ALA A 69 -11.08 6.82 -13.79
N ALA A 70 -9.94 6.15 -13.64
CA ALA A 70 -8.93 6.52 -12.64
C ALA A 70 -8.40 7.95 -12.83
N ALA A 71 -8.32 8.42 -14.07
CA ALA A 71 -7.92 9.79 -14.41
C ALA A 71 -8.87 10.86 -13.83
N ASP A 72 -10.17 10.59 -13.83
CA ASP A 72 -11.20 11.54 -13.38
C ASP A 72 -11.32 11.60 -11.85
N VAL A 73 -10.92 10.51 -11.17
CA VAL A 73 -10.96 10.39 -9.71
C VAL A 73 -9.67 10.89 -9.06
N ARG A 74 -8.57 10.88 -9.82
CA ARG A 74 -7.27 11.34 -9.37
C ARG A 74 -7.31 12.82 -8.95
N THR A 75 -6.75 13.11 -7.79
CA THR A 75 -6.56 14.46 -7.26
C THR A 75 -5.06 14.74 -7.00
N HIS A 76 -4.72 16.01 -6.77
CA HIS A 76 -3.35 16.43 -6.45
C HIS A 76 -3.24 16.72 -4.94
N ALA A 77 -2.35 15.98 -4.26
CA ALA A 77 -1.99 16.21 -2.87
C ALA A 77 -0.92 17.32 -2.82
N ALA A 78 -1.37 18.57 -2.76
CA ALA A 78 -0.52 19.75 -2.99
C ALA A 78 0.70 19.83 -2.05
N GLU A 79 0.52 19.53 -0.78
CA GLU A 79 1.59 19.60 0.23
C GLU A 79 2.62 18.47 0.04
N GLY A 80 2.18 17.29 -0.40
CA GLY A 80 3.04 16.15 -0.67
C GLY A 80 3.70 16.16 -2.06
N GLY A 81 3.19 16.95 -3.00
CA GLY A 81 3.71 17.06 -4.36
C GLY A 81 3.47 15.84 -5.26
N TYR A 82 2.45 15.04 -4.96
CA TYR A 82 2.11 13.83 -5.74
C TYR A 82 0.61 13.76 -6.07
N HIS A 83 0.25 12.88 -7.00
CA HIS A 83 -1.14 12.57 -7.30
C HIS A 83 -1.68 11.47 -6.38
N LEU A 84 -2.97 11.53 -6.07
CA LEU A 84 -3.67 10.60 -5.20
C LEU A 84 -4.94 10.10 -5.89
N ILE A 85 -5.17 8.78 -5.88
CA ILE A 85 -6.52 8.20 -6.01
C ILE A 85 -7.01 7.95 -4.59
N PRO A 86 -7.97 8.73 -4.08
CA PRO A 86 -8.37 8.68 -2.68
C PRO A 86 -9.31 7.52 -2.38
N ALA A 87 -9.49 7.23 -1.09
CA ALA A 87 -10.49 6.30 -0.56
C ALA A 87 -11.32 6.95 0.55
N ASN A 88 -12.51 6.40 0.76
CA ASN A 88 -13.35 6.71 1.90
C ASN A 88 -14.08 5.44 2.37
N ARG A 89 -14.94 5.58 3.37
CA ARG A 89 -15.69 4.47 3.97
C ARG A 89 -16.56 3.67 2.99
N GLU A 90 -16.96 4.25 1.86
CA GLU A 90 -17.80 3.57 0.86
C GLU A 90 -17.04 2.41 0.21
N LEU A 91 -15.71 2.46 0.19
CA LEU A 91 -14.87 1.39 -0.33
C LEU A 91 -15.13 0.03 0.34
N ALA A 92 -15.61 0.01 1.59
CA ALA A 92 -16.02 -1.22 2.26
C ALA A 92 -17.17 -1.95 1.52
N GLY A 93 -18.04 -1.21 0.83
CA GLY A 93 -19.12 -1.78 0.01
C GLY A 93 -18.63 -2.45 -1.27
N ALA A 94 -17.47 -2.04 -1.81
CA ALA A 94 -16.94 -2.62 -3.04
C ALA A 94 -16.67 -4.12 -2.89
N GLU A 95 -16.30 -4.61 -1.70
CA GLU A 95 -16.05 -6.04 -1.50
C GLU A 95 -17.28 -6.91 -1.77
N VAL A 96 -18.47 -6.38 -1.48
CA VAL A 96 -19.75 -7.08 -1.70
C VAL A 96 -20.17 -6.91 -3.16
N GLU A 97 -20.14 -5.68 -3.67
CA GLU A 97 -20.62 -5.37 -5.02
C GLU A 97 -19.74 -5.97 -6.12
N MET A 98 -18.43 -6.07 -5.90
CA MET A 98 -17.52 -6.65 -6.87
C MET A 98 -17.65 -8.17 -7.00
N VAL A 99 -18.35 -8.86 -6.09
CA VAL A 99 -18.51 -10.32 -6.16
C VAL A 99 -19.14 -10.74 -7.48
N GLU A 100 -20.14 -10.00 -7.94
CA GLU A 100 -20.88 -10.28 -9.18
C GLU A 100 -20.17 -9.77 -10.44
N LEU A 101 -19.03 -9.09 -10.29
CA LEU A 101 -18.30 -8.55 -11.42
C LEU A 101 -17.33 -9.58 -12.02
N ASP A 102 -17.30 -9.64 -13.34
CA ASP A 102 -16.29 -10.37 -14.08
C ASP A 102 -14.90 -9.79 -13.82
N ARG A 103 -13.90 -10.67 -13.68
CA ARG A 103 -12.49 -10.30 -13.47
C ARG A 103 -12.31 -9.30 -12.31
N ARG A 104 -13.12 -9.44 -11.26
CA ARG A 104 -13.14 -8.59 -10.07
C ARG A 104 -11.78 -8.43 -9.37
N GLU A 105 -10.87 -9.38 -9.54
CA GLU A 105 -9.50 -9.32 -9.01
C GLU A 105 -8.56 -8.40 -9.84
N MET A 106 -8.94 -8.06 -11.07
CA MET A 106 -8.12 -7.28 -12.02
C MET A 106 -8.57 -5.83 -12.17
N ARG A 107 -9.63 -5.40 -11.49
CA ARG A 107 -10.28 -4.10 -11.69
C ARG A 107 -9.31 -2.93 -11.52
N LEU A 108 -8.51 -2.95 -10.45
CA LEU A 108 -7.51 -1.90 -10.23
C LEU A 108 -6.42 -1.91 -11.30
N LYS A 109 -5.96 -3.09 -11.74
CA LYS A 109 -4.95 -3.23 -12.79
C LYS A 109 -5.42 -2.63 -14.11
N GLU A 110 -6.65 -2.93 -14.50
CA GLU A 110 -7.26 -2.41 -15.73
C GLU A 110 -7.43 -0.89 -15.67
N ALA A 111 -7.87 -0.37 -14.52
CA ALA A 111 -8.03 1.06 -14.33
C ALA A 111 -6.69 1.83 -14.38
N LEU A 112 -5.63 1.27 -13.80
CA LEU A 112 -4.31 1.90 -13.77
C LEU A 112 -3.60 1.85 -15.13
N ALA A 113 -3.85 0.84 -15.97
CA ALA A 113 -3.22 0.70 -17.28
C ALA A 113 -3.42 1.94 -18.18
N ALA A 114 -4.52 2.68 -18.01
CA ALA A 114 -4.81 3.89 -18.78
C ALA A 114 -3.97 5.11 -18.35
N ILE A 115 -3.41 5.12 -17.14
CA ILE A 115 -2.73 6.29 -16.56
C ILE A 115 -1.31 6.01 -16.06
N GLU A 116 -0.86 4.75 -16.03
CA GLU A 116 0.48 4.40 -15.52
C GLU A 116 1.63 5.02 -16.33
N GLY A 117 1.39 5.42 -17.59
CA GLY A 117 2.37 6.14 -18.41
C GLY A 117 2.72 7.54 -17.88
N ASP A 118 1.84 8.14 -17.08
CA ASP A 118 2.02 9.48 -16.50
C ASP A 118 3.01 9.48 -15.33
N TYR A 119 3.41 8.30 -14.82
CA TYR A 119 4.14 8.14 -13.58
C TYR A 119 5.46 7.39 -13.74
N ASP A 120 6.37 7.69 -12.82
CA ASP A 120 7.56 6.89 -12.59
C ASP A 120 7.29 5.83 -11.51
N TYR A 121 6.45 6.18 -10.52
CA TYR A 121 6.03 5.29 -9.43
C TYR A 121 4.52 5.35 -9.18
N VAL A 122 3.92 4.18 -8.98
CA VAL A 122 2.56 4.05 -8.42
C VAL A 122 2.66 3.25 -7.12
N LEU A 123 2.25 3.85 -6.01
CA LEU A 123 2.23 3.20 -4.70
C LEU A 123 0.79 2.84 -4.35
N ILE A 124 0.55 1.63 -3.85
CA ILE A 124 -0.79 1.17 -3.46
C ILE A 124 -0.79 0.87 -1.96
N ASP A 125 -1.46 1.69 -1.16
CA ASP A 125 -1.65 1.45 0.28
C ASP A 125 -2.79 0.44 0.49
N CYS A 126 -2.43 -0.78 0.88
CA CYS A 126 -3.39 -1.88 1.02
C CYS A 126 -3.98 -1.95 2.43
N PRO A 127 -5.24 -2.42 2.59
CA PRO A 127 -5.87 -2.57 3.89
C PRO A 127 -5.19 -3.65 4.76
N PRO A 128 -5.40 -3.65 6.09
CA PRO A 128 -4.88 -4.66 7.02
C PRO A 128 -5.67 -5.98 6.97
N ALA A 129 -5.99 -6.48 5.78
CA ALA A 129 -6.75 -7.71 5.59
C ALA A 129 -6.38 -8.40 4.27
N LEU A 130 -6.56 -9.72 4.22
CA LEU A 130 -6.42 -10.51 2.99
C LEU A 130 -7.78 -10.70 2.33
N ASN A 131 -8.28 -9.61 1.73
CA ASN A 131 -9.58 -9.50 1.09
C ASN A 131 -9.42 -9.22 -0.43
N LEU A 132 -10.56 -9.04 -1.11
CA LEU A 132 -10.59 -8.75 -2.55
C LEU A 132 -9.88 -7.42 -2.90
N LEU A 133 -9.87 -6.44 -2.01
CA LEU A 133 -9.14 -5.18 -2.17
C LEU A 133 -7.62 -5.43 -2.19
N THR A 134 -7.09 -6.16 -1.21
CA THR A 134 -5.66 -6.54 -1.21
C THR A 134 -5.29 -7.38 -2.43
N VAL A 135 -6.15 -8.30 -2.87
CA VAL A 135 -5.92 -9.08 -4.11
C VAL A 135 -5.86 -8.16 -5.34
N ASN A 136 -6.71 -7.14 -5.43
CA ASN A 136 -6.64 -6.13 -6.49
C ASN A 136 -5.31 -5.37 -6.47
N GLY A 137 -4.87 -4.91 -5.29
CA GLY A 137 -3.58 -4.24 -5.11
C GLY A 137 -2.40 -5.11 -5.55
N LEU A 138 -2.38 -6.39 -5.15
CA LEU A 138 -1.33 -7.34 -5.54
C LEU A 138 -1.38 -7.71 -7.03
N THR A 139 -2.57 -7.76 -7.62
CA THR A 139 -2.74 -8.07 -9.04
C THR A 139 -2.30 -6.92 -9.93
N ALA A 140 -2.46 -5.67 -9.48
CA ALA A 140 -2.02 -4.46 -10.16
C ALA A 140 -0.51 -4.19 -10.01
N ALA A 141 0.12 -4.66 -8.93
CA ALA A 141 1.51 -4.32 -8.61
C ALA A 141 2.56 -5.12 -9.39
N HIS A 142 3.71 -4.50 -9.64
CA HIS A 142 4.91 -5.20 -10.11
C HIS A 142 5.68 -5.84 -8.95
N ALA A 143 5.69 -5.17 -7.80
CA ALA A 143 6.37 -5.68 -6.62
C ALA A 143 5.64 -5.33 -5.32
N VAL A 144 6.01 -6.00 -4.24
CA VAL A 144 5.44 -5.84 -2.91
C VAL A 144 6.50 -5.37 -1.92
N MET A 145 6.22 -4.26 -1.23
CA MET A 145 6.94 -3.82 -0.03
C MET A 145 6.12 -4.21 1.20
N ILE A 146 6.78 -4.81 2.20
CA ILE A 146 6.13 -5.33 3.39
C ILE A 146 6.65 -4.58 4.63
N PRO A 147 5.96 -3.51 5.07
CA PRO A 147 6.24 -2.88 6.36
C PRO A 147 5.83 -3.82 7.50
N MET A 148 6.69 -4.01 8.48
CA MET A 148 6.41 -4.86 9.63
C MET A 148 7.13 -4.41 10.89
N GLN A 149 6.46 -4.59 12.03
CA GLN A 149 7.10 -4.44 13.34
C GLN A 149 7.73 -5.77 13.77
N CYS A 150 8.91 -5.73 14.38
CA CYS A 150 9.61 -6.90 14.88
C CYS A 150 9.04 -7.35 16.25
N GLU A 151 7.82 -7.88 16.23
CA GLU A 151 7.08 -8.35 17.41
C GLU A 151 6.74 -9.84 17.31
N TYR A 152 6.19 -10.42 18.38
CA TYR A 152 5.94 -11.87 18.51
C TYR A 152 5.18 -12.49 17.32
N TYR A 153 4.03 -11.93 16.95
CA TYR A 153 3.20 -12.44 15.85
C TYR A 153 3.66 -12.01 14.44
N ALA A 154 4.81 -11.35 14.31
CA ALA A 154 5.21 -10.75 13.05
C ALA A 154 5.58 -11.79 11.98
N LEU A 155 6.15 -12.93 12.37
CA LEU A 155 6.62 -13.96 11.45
C LEU A 155 5.49 -14.88 10.97
N GLU A 156 4.53 -15.18 11.84
CA GLU A 156 3.32 -15.92 11.47
C GLU A 156 2.56 -15.14 10.40
N GLY A 157 2.26 -13.85 10.67
CA GLY A 157 1.52 -13.06 9.69
C GLY A 157 2.28 -12.73 8.40
N LEU A 158 3.62 -12.72 8.45
CA LEU A 158 4.44 -12.64 7.24
C LEU A 158 4.32 -13.91 6.39
N SER A 159 4.24 -15.08 7.04
CA SER A 159 4.13 -16.37 6.34
C SER A 159 2.82 -16.47 5.54
N ASP A 160 1.70 -16.08 6.15
CA ASP A 160 0.38 -16.04 5.50
C ASP A 160 0.36 -15.08 4.30
N LEU A 161 0.95 -13.89 4.47
CA LEU A 161 1.08 -12.92 3.38
C LEU A 161 1.91 -13.51 2.23
N VAL A 162 3.05 -14.14 2.52
CA VAL A 162 3.91 -14.76 1.50
C VAL A 162 3.16 -15.86 0.74
N GLN A 163 2.33 -16.67 1.41
CA GLN A 163 1.50 -17.67 0.75
C GLN A 163 0.46 -17.03 -0.17
N THR A 164 -0.13 -15.92 0.25
CA THR A 164 -1.08 -15.18 -0.58
C THR A 164 -0.42 -14.57 -1.80
N ILE A 165 0.77 -13.96 -1.65
CA ILE A 165 1.57 -13.45 -2.78
C ILE A 165 1.89 -14.59 -3.76
N LYS A 166 2.26 -15.78 -3.27
CA LYS A 166 2.50 -16.96 -4.13
C LYS A 166 1.24 -17.35 -4.93
N ARG A 167 0.08 -17.40 -4.30
CA ARG A 167 -1.19 -17.72 -4.99
C ARG A 167 -1.54 -16.68 -6.05
N VAL A 168 -1.47 -15.39 -5.72
CA VAL A 168 -1.70 -14.30 -6.68
C VAL A 168 -0.71 -14.39 -7.84
N ARG A 169 0.57 -14.68 -7.55
CA ARG A 169 1.58 -14.83 -8.59
C ARG A 169 1.27 -15.95 -9.57
N VAL A 170 0.82 -17.10 -9.08
CA VAL A 170 0.52 -18.26 -9.93
C VAL A 170 -0.73 -18.03 -10.78
N HIS A 171 -1.77 -17.42 -10.23
CA HIS A 171 -3.09 -17.39 -10.86
C HIS A 171 -3.45 -16.07 -11.55
N LEU A 172 -2.87 -14.95 -11.12
CA LEU A 172 -3.34 -13.60 -11.51
C LEU A 172 -2.21 -12.69 -12.02
N ASN A 173 -1.00 -12.79 -11.43
CA ASN A 173 0.09 -11.87 -11.72
C ASN A 173 1.48 -12.54 -11.68
N PRO A 174 1.90 -13.27 -12.73
CA PRO A 174 3.16 -14.03 -12.76
C PRO A 174 4.44 -13.22 -12.49
N ALA A 175 4.41 -11.91 -12.78
CA ALA A 175 5.52 -10.99 -12.59
C ALA A 175 5.66 -10.47 -11.14
N LEU A 176 4.65 -10.69 -10.28
CA LEU A 176 4.65 -10.18 -8.91
C LEU A 176 5.82 -10.75 -8.11
N GLN A 177 6.60 -9.85 -7.50
CA GLN A 177 7.73 -10.21 -6.65
C GLN A 177 7.71 -9.47 -5.33
N ILE A 178 8.34 -10.05 -4.31
CA ILE A 178 8.63 -9.32 -3.07
C ILE A 178 9.84 -8.44 -3.34
N GLU A 179 9.64 -7.12 -3.31
CA GLU A 179 10.68 -6.09 -3.40
C GLU A 179 11.52 -6.12 -2.12
N GLY A 180 10.86 -5.99 -0.97
CA GLY A 180 11.56 -6.02 0.29
C GLY A 180 10.70 -5.81 1.53
N LEU A 181 11.31 -6.09 2.68
CA LEU A 181 10.72 -6.02 4.01
C LEU A 181 11.29 -4.79 4.74
N LEU A 182 10.40 -3.91 5.17
CA LEU A 182 10.76 -2.69 5.89
C LEU A 182 10.44 -2.86 7.37
N ARG A 183 11.48 -2.82 8.21
CA ARG A 183 11.30 -2.89 9.67
C ARG A 183 10.87 -1.52 10.18
N THR A 184 9.64 -1.45 10.69
CA THR A 184 9.02 -0.21 11.17
C THR A 184 8.89 -0.19 12.68
N MET A 185 8.80 1.03 13.24
CA MET A 185 8.74 1.29 14.68
C MET A 185 9.82 0.53 15.47
N TYR A 186 11.00 0.36 14.86
CA TYR A 186 12.06 -0.50 15.38
C TYR A 186 12.73 0.15 16.60
N ASP A 187 12.84 -0.62 17.70
CA ASP A 187 13.63 -0.25 18.88
C ASP A 187 14.78 -1.26 19.04
N PRO A 188 16.03 -0.85 18.81
CA PRO A 188 17.18 -1.75 18.90
C PRO A 188 17.45 -2.21 20.33
N ARG A 189 16.85 -1.61 21.37
CA ARG A 189 17.02 -2.03 22.77
C ARG A 189 16.13 -3.21 23.14
N ASN A 190 15.15 -3.52 22.30
CA ASN A 190 14.23 -4.63 22.54
C ASN A 190 14.83 -5.94 22.01
N THR A 191 15.16 -6.85 22.91
CA THR A 191 15.73 -8.18 22.58
C THR A 191 14.85 -8.98 21.61
N LEU A 192 13.52 -8.93 21.77
CA LEU A 192 12.61 -9.62 20.85
C LEU A 192 12.70 -9.02 19.45
N ALA A 193 12.79 -7.69 19.35
CA ALA A 193 12.92 -7.01 18.06
C ALA A 193 14.22 -7.39 17.35
N GLN A 194 15.33 -7.51 18.10
CA GLN A 194 16.61 -7.98 17.57
C GLN A 194 16.52 -9.43 17.06
N GLN A 195 15.92 -10.33 17.83
CA GLN A 195 15.76 -11.74 17.48
C GLN A 195 14.92 -11.92 16.22
N VAL A 196 13.75 -11.27 16.15
CA VAL A 196 12.89 -11.29 14.96
C VAL A 196 13.61 -10.68 13.77
N SER A 197 14.34 -9.57 13.94
CA SER A 197 15.13 -8.98 12.86
C SER A 197 16.24 -9.90 12.34
N ALA A 198 16.91 -10.64 13.22
CA ALA A 198 17.93 -11.61 12.84
C ALA A 198 17.33 -12.76 12.02
N GLN A 199 16.16 -13.25 12.42
CA GLN A 199 15.43 -14.27 11.67
C GLN A 199 14.99 -13.76 10.29
N LEU A 200 14.51 -12.52 10.17
CA LEU A 200 14.18 -11.92 8.88
C LEU A 200 15.41 -11.87 7.96
N LEU A 201 16.55 -11.42 8.47
CA LEU A 201 17.80 -11.38 7.70
C LEU A 201 18.24 -12.78 7.26
N ALA A 202 18.14 -13.78 8.12
CA ALA A 202 18.51 -15.16 7.79
C ALA A 202 17.62 -15.76 6.69
N HIS A 203 16.31 -15.47 6.68
CA HIS A 203 15.37 -16.06 5.73
C HIS A 203 15.20 -15.27 4.43
N PHE A 204 15.27 -13.93 4.49
CA PHE A 204 14.98 -13.05 3.36
C PHE A 204 16.22 -12.36 2.79
N GLY A 205 17.36 -12.41 3.49
CA GLY A 205 18.64 -11.89 3.03
C GLY A 205 18.53 -10.44 2.55
N ASP A 206 18.96 -10.22 1.31
CA ASP A 206 19.00 -8.89 0.68
C ASP A 206 17.62 -8.26 0.45
N LYS A 207 16.52 -9.00 0.63
CA LYS A 207 15.17 -8.44 0.61
C LYS A 207 14.83 -7.69 1.89
N VAL A 208 15.58 -7.84 2.97
CA VAL A 208 15.37 -7.00 4.16
C VAL A 208 16.07 -5.66 3.92
N TYR A 209 15.31 -4.57 3.92
CA TYR A 209 15.90 -3.25 3.76
C TYR A 209 16.89 -2.97 4.88
N ARG A 210 18.05 -2.40 4.51
CA ARG A 210 19.06 -1.96 5.48
C ARG A 210 18.52 -0.85 6.37
N THR A 211 17.76 0.08 5.78
CA THR A 211 17.05 1.15 6.50
C THR A 211 15.97 0.57 7.41
N VAL A 212 15.89 1.11 8.62
CA VAL A 212 14.83 0.83 9.59
C VAL A 212 14.12 2.14 9.91
N ILE A 213 12.80 2.07 10.16
CA ILE A 213 12.04 3.24 10.62
C ILE A 213 11.95 3.16 12.14
N PRO A 214 12.60 4.06 12.90
CA PRO A 214 12.55 4.05 14.35
C PRO A 214 11.16 4.47 14.84
N ARG A 215 10.83 4.10 16.09
CA ARG A 215 9.65 4.64 16.76
C ARG A 215 9.85 6.13 17.02
N ASN A 216 8.99 6.98 16.48
CA ASN A 216 9.09 8.45 16.58
C ASN A 216 7.70 9.07 16.81
N VAL A 217 7.57 9.89 17.85
CA VAL A 217 6.31 10.57 18.22
C VAL A 217 5.87 11.55 17.12
N ARG A 218 6.80 12.31 16.54
CA ARG A 218 6.49 13.27 15.47
C ARG A 218 5.90 12.60 14.23
N LEU A 219 6.35 11.38 13.92
CA LEU A 219 5.81 10.61 12.79
C LEU A 219 4.37 10.13 13.05
N ALA A 220 4.01 9.88 14.31
CA ALA A 220 2.65 9.52 14.70
C ALA A 220 1.69 10.73 14.63
N GLU A 221 2.19 11.93 14.88
CA GLU A 221 1.43 13.18 14.84
C GLU A 221 1.30 13.76 13.42
N ALA A 222 2.27 13.49 12.53
CA ALA A 222 2.34 14.03 11.18
C ALA A 222 1.02 13.96 10.38
N PRO A 223 0.27 12.83 10.35
CA PRO A 223 -0.98 12.74 9.59
C PRO A 223 -2.08 13.70 10.05
N SER A 224 -1.97 14.30 11.24
CA SER A 224 -2.91 15.31 11.72
C SER A 224 -2.68 16.71 11.12
N TYR A 225 -1.54 16.91 10.44
CA TYR A 225 -1.14 18.18 9.85
C TYR A 225 -1.26 18.21 8.32
N GLY A 226 -1.46 17.07 7.66
CA GLY A 226 -1.31 16.90 6.22
C GLY A 226 -0.01 16.18 5.93
#